data_AF-A0A9E3IWR2-F1
#
_entry.id   AF-A0A9E3IWR2-F1
#
_cell.length_a   1.000
_cell.length_b   1.000
_cell.length_c   1.000
_cell.angle_alpha   90.00
_cell.angle_beta   90.00
_cell.angle_gamma   90.00
#
_symmetry.space_group_name_H-M   'P 1'
#
loop_
_entity.id
_entity.type
_entity.pdbx_description
1 polymer ?
#
loop_
_entity_poly.entity_id
_entity_poly.type
_entity_poly.pdbx_seq_one_letter_code
_entity_poly.pdbx_strand_id
1 'polypeptide(L)'
;MTRLVDLFIAWAVKRAGGEDAGQEVVTFEDRHEFWRYAPFWPDEFVSRSGKHWSRPPWWRPFNVLLHHWDPDKDAAEPMHDHPRWSVTICLRGKIIERTPWGERVLTPGSIVLRSRKAIHSFVVPEGFSGGTWTLFIVGRRNYPQNTYVVTQRGVV
;
A
#
# COMPACT_ATOMS: atom_id res chain seq x y z
N MET A 1 -11.28 18.03 11.31
CA MET A 1 -10.44 16.80 11.32
C MET A 1 -9.29 16.85 10.31
N THR A 2 -9.42 17.52 9.17
CA THR A 2 -8.37 17.65 8.13
C THR A 2 -7.01 18.12 8.66
N ARG A 3 -6.98 19.16 9.51
CA ARG A 3 -5.72 19.73 10.04
C ARG A 3 -4.83 18.71 10.78
N LEU A 4 -5.40 17.76 11.53
CA LEU A 4 -4.61 16.75 12.25
C LEU A 4 -4.02 15.71 11.28
N VAL A 5 -4.79 15.31 10.27
CA VAL A 5 -4.32 14.40 9.23
C VAL A 5 -3.18 15.03 8.42
N ASP A 6 -3.34 16.30 8.01
CA ASP A 6 -2.32 17.01 7.24
C ASP A 6 -1.04 17.20 8.07
N LEU A 7 -1.15 17.53 9.36
CA LEU A 7 -0.01 17.61 10.27
C LEU A 7 0.69 16.25 10.43
N PHE A 8 -0.08 15.17 10.54
CA PHE A 8 0.48 13.82 10.62
C PHE A 8 1.22 13.42 9.34
N ILE A 9 0.63 13.66 8.16
CA ILE A 9 1.26 13.39 6.86
C ILE A 9 2.58 14.16 6.75
N ALA A 10 2.56 15.47 7.01
CA ALA A 10 3.75 16.31 6.96
C ALA A 10 4.84 15.84 7.93
N TRP A 11 4.46 15.47 9.15
CA TRP A 11 5.38 14.91 10.14
C TRP A 11 5.99 13.58 9.67
N ALA A 12 5.17 12.68 9.12
CA ALA A 12 5.61 11.36 8.68
C ALA A 12 6.58 11.46 7.48
N VAL A 13 6.27 12.31 6.50
CA VAL A 13 7.16 12.58 5.36
C VAL A 13 8.49 13.18 5.84
N LYS A 14 8.44 14.23 6.68
CA LYS A 14 9.64 14.83 7.26
C LYS A 14 10.49 13.81 8.03
N ARG A 15 9.84 12.94 8.81
CA ARG A 15 10.51 11.91 9.60
C ARG A 15 11.14 10.81 8.74
N ALA A 16 10.54 10.50 7.59
CA ALA A 16 11.10 9.55 6.63
C ALA A 16 12.35 10.11 5.91
N GLY A 17 12.63 11.41 6.02
CA GLY A 17 13.78 12.07 5.40
C GLY A 17 13.41 13.25 4.48
N GLY A 18 12.12 13.60 4.38
CA GLY A 18 11.63 14.63 3.46
C GLY A 18 10.88 14.04 2.27
N GLU A 19 10.47 14.89 1.33
CA GLU A 19 9.73 14.49 0.14
C GLU A 19 10.58 13.60 -0.78
N ASP A 20 11.87 13.90 -0.92
CA ASP A 20 12.80 13.13 -1.75
C ASP A 20 13.19 11.76 -1.15
N ALA A 21 12.77 11.47 0.08
CA ALA A 21 13.07 10.20 0.76
C ALA A 21 12.01 9.12 0.51
N GLY A 22 10.97 9.43 -0.26
CA GLY A 22 9.98 8.45 -0.68
C GLY A 22 10.61 7.34 -1.52
N GLN A 23 10.29 6.09 -1.20
CA GLN A 23 10.57 4.98 -2.10
C GLN A 23 9.49 4.95 -3.18
N GLU A 24 9.88 5.14 -4.43
CA GLU A 24 9.02 4.96 -5.59
C GLU A 24 8.56 3.49 -5.69
N VAL A 25 7.27 3.28 -5.94
CA VAL A 25 6.70 1.96 -6.17
C VAL A 25 6.15 1.94 -7.59
N VAL A 26 6.72 1.05 -8.40
CA VAL A 26 6.40 0.89 -9.81
C VAL A 26 5.85 -0.50 -10.12
N THR A 27 5.07 -0.61 -11.19
CA THR A 27 4.63 -1.89 -11.75
C THR A 27 5.80 -2.65 -12.40
N PHE A 28 5.56 -3.88 -12.85
CA PHE A 28 6.53 -4.61 -13.67
C PHE A 28 6.79 -3.94 -15.03
N GLU A 29 5.84 -3.15 -15.53
CA GLU A 29 6.00 -2.34 -16.75
C GLU A 29 6.65 -0.98 -16.48
N ASP A 30 7.26 -0.77 -15.32
CA ASP A 30 7.94 0.47 -14.93
C ASP A 30 6.99 1.69 -14.90
N ARG A 31 5.72 1.45 -14.59
CA ARG A 31 4.72 2.52 -14.41
C ARG A 31 4.64 2.92 -12.95
N HIS A 32 4.63 4.21 -12.68
CA HIS A 32 4.55 4.73 -11.32
C HIS A 32 3.16 4.49 -10.71
N GLU A 33 3.13 4.01 -9.47
CA GLU A 33 1.88 3.78 -8.72
C GLU A 33 1.73 4.76 -7.54
N PHE A 34 2.75 4.83 -6.69
CA PHE A 34 2.73 5.65 -5.48
C PHE A 34 4.12 5.78 -4.85
N TRP A 35 4.29 6.82 -4.03
CA TRP A 35 5.44 6.95 -3.14
C TRP A 35 5.19 6.31 -1.79
N ARG A 36 6.18 5.58 -1.27
CA ARG A 36 6.16 4.95 0.05
C ARG A 36 7.17 5.60 0.99
N TYR A 37 6.66 6.13 2.10
CA TYR A 37 7.47 6.69 3.17
C TYR A 37 7.49 5.73 4.38
N ALA A 38 8.67 5.58 4.99
CA ALA A 38 8.91 4.66 6.09
C ALA A 38 9.30 5.43 7.38
N PRO A 39 8.38 6.19 8.01
CA PRO A 39 8.71 7.12 9.09
C PRO A 39 9.27 6.47 10.36
N PHE A 40 9.11 5.16 10.53
CA PHE A 40 9.59 4.46 11.72
C PHE A 40 10.71 3.47 11.45
N TRP A 41 10.64 2.72 10.35
CA TRP A 41 11.61 1.68 10.00
C TRP A 41 11.51 1.34 8.53
N PRO A 42 12.62 1.06 7.84
CA PRO A 42 12.59 0.54 6.48
C PRO A 42 11.70 -0.70 6.36
N ASP A 43 11.08 -0.88 5.20
CA ASP A 43 10.26 -2.07 4.99
C ASP A 43 11.11 -3.34 4.90
N GLU A 44 10.54 -4.47 5.36
CA GLU A 44 11.18 -5.78 5.24
C GLU A 44 11.20 -6.23 3.78
N PHE A 45 12.34 -6.76 3.35
CA PHE A 45 12.51 -7.38 2.03
C PHE A 45 13.05 -8.80 2.17
N VAL A 46 12.54 -9.70 1.33
CA VAL A 46 13.01 -11.09 1.25
C VAL A 46 13.41 -11.35 -0.19
N SER A 47 14.70 -11.65 -0.41
CA SER A 47 15.22 -11.95 -1.74
C SER A 47 14.72 -13.32 -2.23
N ARG A 48 14.91 -13.60 -3.53
CA ARG A 48 14.66 -14.93 -4.11
C ARG A 48 15.46 -16.05 -3.44
N SER A 49 16.64 -15.75 -2.90
CA SER A 49 17.47 -16.69 -2.15
C SER A 49 17.01 -16.91 -0.70
N GLY A 50 15.93 -16.26 -0.26
CA GLY A 50 15.45 -16.33 1.12
C GLY A 50 16.22 -15.45 2.10
N LYS A 51 17.13 -14.58 1.63
CA LYS A 51 17.82 -13.62 2.50
C LYS A 51 16.85 -12.52 2.94
N HIS A 52 16.71 -12.35 4.24
CA HIS A 52 15.87 -11.32 4.84
C HIS A 52 16.68 -10.05 5.13
N TRP A 53 16.10 -8.90 4.79
CA TRP A 53 16.65 -7.57 5.03
C TRP A 53 15.68 -6.73 5.86
N SER A 54 16.22 -5.81 6.64
CA SER A 54 15.47 -4.86 7.47
C SER A 54 14.50 -5.49 8.47
N ARG A 55 14.70 -6.77 8.83
CA ARG A 55 13.84 -7.50 9.78
C ARG A 55 13.88 -6.82 11.16
N PRO A 56 12.75 -6.28 11.67
CA PRO A 56 12.77 -5.60 12.95
C PRO A 56 13.01 -6.56 14.14
N PRO A 57 13.40 -6.07 15.32
CA PRO A 57 13.55 -6.90 16.53
C PRO A 57 12.25 -7.62 16.90
N TRP A 58 12.30 -8.86 17.41
CA TRP A 58 11.15 -9.76 17.60
C TRP A 58 9.96 -9.15 18.38
N TRP A 59 10.22 -8.24 19.32
CA TRP A 59 9.21 -7.56 20.14
C TRP A 59 8.37 -6.54 19.37
N ARG A 60 8.71 -6.25 18.11
CA ARG A 60 7.94 -5.36 17.24
C ARG A 60 7.01 -6.17 16.33
N PRO A 61 5.69 -6.18 16.57
CA PRO A 61 4.79 -7.04 15.80
C PRO A 61 4.45 -6.49 14.40
N PHE A 62 4.64 -5.18 14.16
CA PHE A 62 4.28 -4.52 12.91
C PHE A 62 5.19 -3.36 12.50
N ASN A 63 5.10 -2.97 11.24
CA ASN A 63 5.63 -1.74 10.69
C ASN A 63 4.50 -0.82 10.20
N VAL A 64 4.80 0.47 10.05
CA VAL A 64 3.86 1.49 9.57
C VAL A 64 4.52 2.22 8.42
N LEU A 65 3.85 2.20 7.28
CA LEU A 65 4.26 2.80 6.02
C LEU A 65 3.20 3.82 5.62
N LEU A 66 3.62 4.92 5.03
CA LEU A 66 2.72 5.93 4.48
C LEU A 66 2.80 5.88 2.96
N HIS A 67 1.65 5.84 2.29
CA HIS A 67 1.58 5.87 0.84
C HIS A 67 0.97 7.19 0.36
N HIS A 68 1.61 7.79 -0.62
CA HIS A 68 1.11 8.93 -1.40
C HIS A 68 0.79 8.42 -2.80
N TRP A 69 -0.49 8.37 -3.12
CA TRP A 69 -0.96 7.79 -4.37
C TRP A 69 -1.06 8.85 -5.45
N ASP A 70 -0.26 8.68 -6.49
CA ASP A 70 -0.14 9.54 -7.66
C ASP A 70 0.18 8.71 -8.92
N PRO A 71 -0.60 7.65 -9.22
CA PRO A 71 -0.29 6.73 -10.30
C PRO A 71 -0.31 7.41 -11.66
N ASP A 72 0.49 6.88 -12.59
CA ASP A 72 0.43 7.23 -14.00
C ASP A 72 -0.99 7.04 -14.56
N LYS A 73 -1.32 7.79 -15.62
CA LYS A 73 -2.59 7.59 -16.33
C LYS A 73 -2.68 6.15 -16.83
N ASP A 74 -3.82 5.52 -16.58
CA ASP A 74 -4.10 4.11 -16.92
C ASP A 74 -3.19 3.07 -16.24
N ALA A 75 -2.38 3.47 -15.25
CA ALA A 75 -1.73 2.55 -14.34
C ALA A 75 -2.77 2.05 -13.31
N ALA A 76 -2.99 0.74 -13.32
CA ALA A 76 -3.78 0.06 -12.31
C ALA A 76 -2.87 -0.93 -11.60
N GLU A 77 -2.95 -0.94 -10.27
CA GLU A 77 -2.18 -1.90 -9.50
C GLU A 77 -2.61 -3.32 -9.89
N PRO A 78 -1.65 -4.23 -10.18
CA PRO A 78 -2.00 -5.59 -10.51
C PRO A 78 -2.61 -6.28 -9.29
N MET A 79 -3.54 -7.21 -9.53
CA MET A 79 -4.12 -8.02 -8.46
C MET A 79 -3.00 -8.79 -7.77
N HIS A 80 -2.86 -8.63 -6.46
CA HIS A 80 -1.79 -9.23 -5.69
C HIS A 80 -2.27 -9.65 -4.31
N ASP A 81 -1.49 -10.52 -3.65
CA ASP A 81 -1.63 -10.79 -2.22
C ASP A 81 -0.57 -10.03 -1.42
N HIS A 82 -0.57 -10.17 -0.11
CA HIS A 82 0.50 -9.63 0.72
C HIS A 82 1.31 -10.76 1.37
N PRO A 83 2.62 -10.57 1.55
CA PRO A 83 3.49 -11.55 2.20
C PRO A 83 3.29 -11.64 3.73
N ARG A 84 2.24 -11.01 4.24
CA ARG A 84 1.93 -10.72 5.65
C ARG A 84 0.51 -10.18 5.78
N TRP A 85 -0.03 -10.15 7.00
CA TRP A 85 -1.27 -9.41 7.26
C TRP A 85 -1.05 -7.91 7.08
N SER A 86 -2.11 -7.19 6.76
CA SER A 86 -2.05 -5.73 6.62
C SER A 86 -3.34 -5.02 7.04
N VAL A 87 -3.21 -3.73 7.34
CA VAL A 87 -4.29 -2.78 7.56
C VAL A 87 -4.03 -1.55 6.71
N THR A 88 -5.03 -1.15 5.92
CA THR A 88 -5.02 0.13 5.21
C THR A 88 -6.01 1.07 5.88
N ILE A 89 -5.58 2.29 6.16
CA ILE A 89 -6.43 3.39 6.60
C ILE A 89 -6.35 4.50 5.54
N CYS A 90 -7.48 4.88 4.94
CA CYS A 90 -7.51 6.03 4.05
C CYS A 90 -7.47 7.32 4.89
N LEU A 91 -6.40 8.09 4.75
CA LEU A 91 -6.19 9.32 5.51
C LEU A 91 -6.83 10.52 4.78
N ARG A 92 -6.61 10.60 3.46
CA ARG A 92 -7.05 11.69 2.60
C ARG A 92 -7.37 11.16 1.20
N GLY A 93 -8.24 11.86 0.49
CA GLY A 93 -8.60 11.53 -0.89
C GLY A 93 -9.60 10.37 -0.98
N LYS A 94 -9.46 9.54 -2.00
CA LYS A 94 -10.33 8.39 -2.27
C LYS A 94 -9.55 7.32 -3.03
N ILE A 95 -9.77 6.06 -2.67
CA ILE A 95 -9.18 4.91 -3.36
C ILE A 95 -10.19 3.76 -3.39
N ILE A 96 -10.18 2.96 -4.44
CA ILE A 96 -11.08 1.81 -4.59
C ILE A 96 -10.24 0.55 -4.40
N GLU A 97 -10.62 -0.28 -3.44
CA GLU A 97 -10.13 -1.64 -3.32
C GLU A 97 -10.95 -2.54 -4.24
N ARG A 98 -10.29 -3.17 -5.21
CA ARG A 98 -10.87 -4.22 -6.04
C ARG A 98 -10.43 -5.57 -5.51
N THR A 99 -11.34 -6.52 -5.46
CA THR A 99 -11.06 -7.92 -5.14
C THR A 99 -11.70 -8.82 -6.20
N PRO A 100 -11.33 -10.11 -6.29
CA PRO A 100 -12.03 -11.06 -7.17
C PRO A 100 -13.54 -11.16 -6.92
N TRP A 101 -14.02 -10.70 -5.77
CA TRP A 101 -15.41 -10.83 -5.34
C TRP A 101 -16.21 -9.52 -5.40
N GLY A 102 -15.57 -8.40 -5.75
CA GLY A 102 -16.21 -7.10 -5.83
C GLY A 102 -15.31 -5.94 -5.44
N GLU A 103 -15.88 -4.75 -5.41
CA GLU A 103 -15.16 -3.50 -5.16
C GLU A 103 -15.66 -2.79 -3.90
N ARG A 104 -14.77 -2.02 -3.26
CA ARG A 104 -15.10 -1.17 -2.12
C ARG A 104 -14.43 0.19 -2.28
N VAL A 105 -15.22 1.25 -2.18
CA VAL A 105 -14.70 2.63 -2.13
C VAL A 105 -14.23 2.95 -0.73
N LEU A 106 -12.98 3.37 -0.59
CA LEU A 106 -12.38 3.85 0.65
C LEU A 106 -12.26 5.38 0.60
N THR A 107 -12.86 6.02 1.59
CA THR A 107 -12.82 7.47 1.83
C THR A 107 -12.12 7.77 3.17
N PRO A 108 -11.82 9.04 3.51
CA PRO A 108 -11.07 9.34 4.73
C PRO A 108 -11.72 8.74 5.99
N GLY A 109 -10.94 8.00 6.76
CA GLY A 109 -11.39 7.23 7.93
C GLY A 109 -11.78 5.78 7.63
N SER A 110 -11.87 5.36 6.37
CA SER A 110 -12.09 3.96 5.99
C SER A 110 -10.91 3.09 6.43
N ILE A 111 -11.22 1.93 7.01
CA ILE A 111 -10.22 0.96 7.51
C ILE A 111 -10.50 -0.40 6.88
N VAL A 112 -9.49 -1.03 6.30
CA VAL A 112 -9.58 -2.40 5.78
C VAL A 112 -8.47 -3.24 6.36
N LEU A 113 -8.83 -4.42 6.89
CA LEU A 113 -7.91 -5.43 7.39
C LEU A 113 -7.86 -6.58 6.38
N ARG A 114 -6.64 -7.03 6.07
CA ARG A 114 -6.39 -8.13 5.13
C ARG A 114 -5.51 -9.18 5.76
N SER A 115 -5.89 -10.44 5.56
CA SER A 115 -4.99 -11.57 5.77
C SER A 115 -3.94 -11.60 4.67
N ARG A 116 -2.86 -12.38 4.86
CA ARG A 116 -1.84 -12.56 3.81
C ARG A 116 -2.39 -13.11 2.49
N LYS A 117 -3.54 -13.79 2.52
CA LYS A 117 -4.13 -14.46 1.35
C LYS A 117 -5.20 -13.61 0.65
N ALA A 118 -5.46 -12.40 1.15
CA ALA A 118 -6.44 -11.52 0.53
C ALA A 118 -5.91 -11.00 -0.80
N ILE A 119 -6.53 -11.42 -1.90
CA ILE A 119 -6.20 -10.97 -3.25
C ILE A 119 -6.93 -9.66 -3.49
N HIS A 120 -6.21 -8.62 -3.87
CA HIS A 120 -6.79 -7.32 -4.15
C HIS A 120 -5.88 -6.47 -5.06
N SER A 121 -6.44 -5.38 -5.55
CA SER A 121 -5.68 -4.25 -6.09
C SER A 121 -6.33 -2.93 -5.70
N PHE A 122 -5.58 -1.85 -5.76
CA PHE A 122 -6.07 -0.51 -5.59
C PHE A 122 -6.15 0.26 -6.89
N VAL A 123 -7.19 1.08 -6.99
CA VAL A 123 -7.39 2.03 -8.08
C VAL A 123 -7.70 3.39 -7.50
N VAL A 124 -6.96 4.39 -7.92
CA VAL A 124 -7.23 5.79 -7.58
C VAL A 124 -8.21 6.35 -8.60
N PRO A 125 -9.43 6.78 -8.20
CA PRO A 125 -10.37 7.38 -9.14
C PRO A 125 -9.82 8.68 -9.75
N GLU A 126 -10.29 9.01 -10.95
CA GLU A 126 -9.97 10.27 -11.61
C GLU A 126 -10.26 11.47 -10.69
N GLY A 127 -9.35 12.46 -10.70
CA GLY A 127 -9.41 13.64 -9.83
C GLY A 127 -8.89 13.43 -8.41
N PHE A 128 -8.48 12.21 -8.02
CA PHE A 128 -7.89 11.92 -6.71
C PHE A 128 -6.39 11.56 -6.74
N SER A 129 -5.81 11.39 -7.93
CA SER A 129 -4.35 11.20 -8.09
C SER A 129 -3.58 12.40 -7.52
N GLY A 130 -2.51 12.14 -6.76
CA GLY A 130 -1.74 13.13 -6.01
C GLY A 130 -2.41 13.61 -4.71
N GLY A 131 -3.73 13.46 -4.59
CA GLY A 131 -4.50 13.87 -3.42
C GLY A 131 -4.75 12.75 -2.40
N THR A 132 -4.57 11.50 -2.80
CA THR A 132 -4.89 10.31 -1.99
C THR A 132 -3.71 9.85 -1.15
N TRP A 133 -3.96 9.67 0.15
CA TRP A 133 -2.95 9.23 1.12
C TRP A 133 -3.51 8.12 1.99
N THR A 134 -2.71 7.07 2.20
CA THR A 134 -3.10 5.94 3.06
C THR A 134 -2.02 5.60 4.06
N LEU A 135 -2.42 5.23 5.28
CA LEU A 135 -1.55 4.56 6.23
C LEU A 135 -1.63 3.06 6.01
N PHE A 136 -0.49 2.42 5.87
CA PHE A 136 -0.38 0.99 5.65
C PHE A 136 0.41 0.34 6.79
N ILE A 137 -0.31 -0.40 7.62
CA ILE A 137 0.24 -1.10 8.78
C ILE A 137 0.40 -2.57 8.39
N VAL A 138 1.57 -3.14 8.62
CA VAL A 138 1.91 -4.47 8.13
C VAL A 138 2.60 -5.31 9.17
N GLY A 139 2.33 -6.61 9.17
CA GLY A 139 3.04 -7.57 10.02
C GLY A 139 4.47 -7.88 9.54
N ARG A 140 4.95 -9.06 9.95
CA ARG A 140 6.24 -9.59 9.51
C ARG A 140 6.20 -10.18 8.12
N ARG A 141 7.17 -9.83 7.28
CA ARG A 141 7.34 -10.45 5.95
C ARG A 141 7.91 -11.85 6.11
N ASN A 142 7.05 -12.86 6.03
CA ASN A 142 7.43 -14.27 6.18
C ASN A 142 7.11 -15.11 4.93
N TYR A 143 6.45 -14.53 3.94
CA TYR A 143 6.02 -15.21 2.72
C TYR A 143 6.44 -14.41 1.48
N PRO A 144 6.44 -15.02 0.28
CA PRO A 144 6.51 -14.26 -0.96
C PRO A 144 5.20 -13.52 -1.23
N GLN A 145 5.27 -12.48 -2.05
CA GLN A 145 4.11 -11.80 -2.63
C GLN A 145 3.86 -12.38 -4.01
N ASN A 146 2.60 -12.62 -4.34
CA ASN A 146 2.15 -13.19 -5.60
C ASN A 146 1.27 -12.17 -6.33
N THR A 147 1.33 -12.23 -7.65
CA THR A 147 0.46 -11.48 -8.56
C THR A 147 -0.48 -12.45 -9.25
N TYR A 148 -1.70 -11.99 -9.53
CA TYR A 148 -2.79 -12.79 -10.08
C TYR A 148 -3.40 -12.13 -11.30
N VAL A 149 -3.79 -12.95 -12.27
CA VAL A 149 -4.70 -12.54 -13.35
C VAL A 149 -6.08 -13.09 -12.99
N VAL A 150 -7.02 -12.19 -12.72
CA VAL A 150 -8.41 -12.58 -12.40
C VAL A 150 -9.19 -12.65 -13.70
N THR A 151 -9.63 -13.84 -14.07
CA THR A 151 -10.52 -14.05 -15.22
C THR A 151 -11.93 -14.36 -14.73
N GLN A 152 -12.92 -13.68 -15.30
CA GLN A 152 -14.31 -14.10 -15.10
C GLN A 152 -14.51 -15.40 -15.89
N ARG A 153 -14.73 -16.51 -15.19
CA ARG A 153 -15.29 -17.69 -15.84
C ARG A 153 -16.74 -17.38 -16.18
N GLY A 154 -17.12 -17.65 -17.43
CA GLY A 154 -18.40 -17.26 -18.00
C GLY A 154 -19.60 -17.58 -17.11
N VAL A 155 -20.57 -16.68 -17.14
CA VAL A 155 -21.96 -17.00 -16.84
C VAL A 155 -22.34 -18.12 -17.81
N VAL A 156 -22.54 -19.33 -17.30
CA VAL A 156 -23.21 -20.41 -18.03
C VAL A 156 -24.71 -20.25 -17.81
#